data_AF-A0A2N8MHJ1-F1
#
_entry.id   AF-A0A2N8MHJ1-F1
#
_cell.length_a   1.000
_cell.length_b   1.000
_cell.length_c   1.000
_cell.angle_alpha   90.00
_cell.angle_beta   90.00
_cell.angle_gamma   90.00
#
_symmetry.space_group_name_H-M   'P 1'
#
loop_
_entity.id
_entity.type
_entity.pdbx_description
1 polymer ?
#
loop_
_entity_poly.entity_id
_entity_poly.type
_entity_poly.pdbx_seq_one_letter_code
_entity_poly.pdbx_strand_id
1 'polypeptide(L)'
;MNPSNRTGADVQVRTAAARLTRTQWAFAAFSVLTALVIIPGENAVLPLIQSLGFAGYLLAAAVSACCALRSGTSRARRTAIVFHLVFIPVQFLFSFPGPLPLAGMAFSAVILGFLRPTFPRLSPGKRKLWVMLHVGLSVSWLGIAVAMVVLSTVGYTTESAILRHSSYELMHVFDLFIVIPTMMLSILTGLVVSLGGKWGLVKHWWVLLKLVIALCIPAAAIVESQWVRELAERTADPATQPGGTGLTLMICMIVFAAVLWTATYLSVFKPGGKTRWGTKPPVTRVRAGEGSQRSEHSVPGPSSTSTH
;
A
#
# COMPACT_ATOMS: atom_id res chain seq x y z
N MET A 1 -21.15 -32.67 -17.35
CA MET A 1 -20.07 -31.74 -16.99
C MET A 1 -18.80 -32.23 -17.69
N ASN A 2 -18.25 -31.46 -18.65
CA ASN A 2 -17.23 -31.93 -19.61
C ASN A 2 -15.87 -32.24 -18.91
N PRO A 3 -15.26 -33.43 -19.08
CA PRO A 3 -14.00 -33.83 -18.44
C PRO A 3 -12.82 -32.91 -18.75
N SER A 4 -12.81 -32.23 -19.91
CA SER A 4 -11.81 -31.21 -20.27
C SER A 4 -11.81 -29.98 -19.34
N ASN A 5 -12.93 -29.70 -18.67
CA ASN A 5 -13.05 -28.55 -17.77
C ASN A 5 -12.49 -28.86 -16.36
N ARG A 6 -12.41 -30.15 -15.97
CA ARG A 6 -11.83 -30.58 -14.69
C ARG A 6 -10.30 -30.52 -14.72
N THR A 7 -9.68 -30.95 -15.82
CA THR A 7 -8.22 -30.88 -15.99
C THR A 7 -7.71 -29.45 -15.99
N GLY A 8 -8.42 -28.51 -16.63
CA GLY A 8 -8.07 -27.09 -16.59
C GLY A 8 -8.16 -26.46 -15.19
N ALA A 9 -9.19 -26.80 -14.41
CA ALA A 9 -9.35 -26.32 -13.04
C ALA A 9 -8.26 -26.87 -12.11
N ASP A 10 -7.92 -28.15 -12.22
CA ASP A 10 -6.88 -28.79 -11.42
C ASP A 10 -5.48 -28.22 -11.71
N VAL A 11 -5.19 -27.91 -12.97
CA VAL A 11 -3.94 -27.23 -13.36
C VAL A 11 -3.88 -25.82 -12.76
N GLN A 12 -4.98 -25.07 -12.76
CA GLN A 12 -5.02 -23.74 -12.14
C GLN A 12 -4.84 -23.80 -10.61
N VAL A 13 -5.43 -24.78 -9.94
CA VAL A 13 -5.27 -24.95 -8.49
C VAL A 13 -3.83 -25.32 -8.13
N ARG A 14 -3.22 -26.27 -8.87
CA ARG A 14 -1.82 -26.69 -8.66
C ARG A 14 -0.83 -25.56 -8.93
N THR A 15 -1.03 -24.78 -9.99
CA THR A 15 -0.18 -23.63 -10.31
C THR A 15 -0.31 -22.50 -9.28
N ALA A 16 -1.52 -22.25 -8.77
CA ALA A 16 -1.73 -21.28 -7.68
C ALA A 16 -1.08 -21.73 -6.36
N ALA A 17 -1.20 -23.00 -6.00
CA ALA A 17 -0.57 -23.57 -4.82
C ALA A 17 0.97 -23.53 -4.91
N ALA A 18 1.54 -23.90 -6.07
CA ALA A 18 2.98 -23.81 -6.31
C ALA A 18 3.50 -22.37 -6.22
N ARG A 19 2.75 -21.39 -6.74
CA ARG A 19 3.10 -19.97 -6.63
C ARG A 19 3.07 -19.50 -5.18
N LEU A 20 2.03 -19.87 -4.42
CA LEU A 20 1.93 -19.56 -2.99
C LEU A 20 3.10 -20.16 -2.20
N THR A 21 3.43 -21.44 -2.44
CA THR A 21 4.58 -22.09 -1.78
C THR A 21 5.88 -21.35 -2.07
N ARG A 22 6.17 -21.01 -3.33
CA ARG A 22 7.41 -20.29 -3.69
C ARG A 22 7.50 -18.92 -3.04
N THR A 23 6.43 -18.13 -3.08
CA THR A 23 6.45 -16.77 -2.51
C THR A 23 6.57 -16.78 -0.99
N GLN A 24 5.91 -17.73 -0.32
CA GLN A 24 5.95 -17.83 1.13
C GLN A 24 7.29 -18.38 1.65
N TRP A 25 7.93 -19.32 0.94
CA TRP A 25 9.30 -19.73 1.27
C TRP A 25 10.32 -18.61 1.07
N ALA A 26 10.21 -17.85 -0.02
CA ALA A 26 11.09 -16.71 -0.26
C ALA A 26 10.92 -15.63 0.83
N PHE A 27 9.68 -15.37 1.26
CA PHE A 27 9.42 -14.43 2.36
C PHE A 27 9.89 -14.96 3.72
N ALA A 28 9.76 -16.26 3.98
CA ALA A 28 10.29 -16.87 5.21
C ALA A 28 11.82 -16.73 5.28
N ALA A 29 12.53 -17.02 4.19
CA ALA A 29 13.98 -16.85 4.11
C ALA A 29 14.40 -15.38 4.30
N PHE A 30 13.71 -14.44 3.64
CA PHE A 30 13.92 -13.01 3.84
C PHE A 30 13.69 -12.59 5.30
N SER A 31 12.65 -13.13 5.94
CA SER A 31 12.31 -12.80 7.32
C SER A 31 13.37 -13.30 8.30
N VAL A 32 13.90 -14.50 8.10
CA VAL A 32 15.03 -15.03 8.89
C VAL A 32 16.28 -14.17 8.69
N LEU A 33 16.64 -13.84 7.44
CA LEU A 33 17.79 -12.98 7.15
C LEU A 33 17.63 -11.60 7.81
N THR A 34 16.43 -11.03 7.77
CA THR A 34 16.15 -9.74 8.40
C THR A 34 16.25 -9.84 9.93
N ALA A 35 15.74 -10.91 10.54
CA ALA A 35 15.89 -11.15 11.98
C ALA A 35 17.37 -11.27 12.39
N LEU A 36 18.21 -11.91 11.57
CA LEU A 36 19.66 -12.03 11.81
C LEU A 36 20.40 -10.69 11.72
N VAL A 37 19.90 -9.73 10.93
CA VAL A 37 20.52 -8.39 10.85
C VAL A 37 20.03 -7.48 11.98
N ILE A 38 18.80 -7.66 12.45
CA ILE A 38 18.17 -6.84 13.51
C ILE A 38 18.41 -7.46 14.90
N ILE A 39 19.39 -8.36 15.06
CA ILE A 39 19.71 -8.97 16.36
C ILE A 39 19.88 -7.86 17.41
N PRO A 40 19.16 -7.92 18.54
CA PRO A 40 19.26 -6.90 19.57
C PRO A 40 20.70 -6.83 20.08
N GLY A 41 21.35 -5.69 19.90
CA GLY A 41 22.69 -5.41 20.43
C GLY A 41 22.63 -4.48 21.64
N GLU A 42 23.69 -4.48 22.46
CA GLU A 42 23.77 -3.65 23.68
C GLU A 42 23.68 -2.13 23.41
N ASN A 43 23.98 -1.69 22.18
CA ASN A 43 24.00 -0.28 21.78
C ASN A 43 22.79 0.15 20.92
N ALA A 44 21.65 -0.52 21.06
CA ALA A 44 20.45 -0.20 20.29
C ALA A 44 19.88 1.18 20.65
N VAL A 45 19.73 2.08 19.66
CA VAL A 45 19.10 3.41 19.84
C VAL A 45 17.63 3.30 20.30
N LEU A 46 16.94 2.21 19.92
CA LEU A 46 15.56 1.90 20.30
C LEU A 46 15.43 0.39 20.63
N PRO A 47 15.88 -0.06 21.81
CA PRO A 47 16.02 -1.49 22.13
C PRO A 47 14.68 -2.24 22.11
N LEU A 48 13.59 -1.56 22.49
CA LEU A 48 12.24 -2.11 22.43
C LEU A 48 11.79 -2.38 20.98
N ILE A 49 11.98 -1.42 20.08
CA ILE A 49 11.57 -1.55 18.66
C ILE A 49 12.42 -2.62 17.96
N GLN A 50 13.70 -2.71 18.29
CA GLN A 50 14.59 -3.73 17.74
C GLN A 50 14.21 -5.14 18.22
N SER A 51 13.90 -5.31 19.51
CA SER A 51 13.45 -6.59 20.07
C SER A 51 12.09 -7.01 19.50
N LEU A 52 11.15 -6.07 19.37
CA LEU A 52 9.86 -6.30 18.73
C LEU A 52 10.02 -6.63 17.24
N GLY A 53 10.96 -5.98 16.55
CA GLY A 53 11.30 -6.26 15.16
C GLY A 53 11.86 -7.66 14.98
N PHE A 54 12.82 -8.06 15.80
CA PHE A 54 13.38 -9.41 15.83
C PHE A 54 12.29 -10.47 16.03
N ALA A 55 11.48 -10.34 17.09
CA ALA A 55 10.38 -11.25 17.38
C ALA A 55 9.33 -11.27 16.26
N GLY A 56 9.01 -10.10 15.69
CA GLY A 56 8.08 -9.93 14.59
C GLY A 56 8.53 -10.63 13.31
N TYR A 57 9.81 -10.55 12.96
CA TYR A 57 10.37 -11.23 11.79
C TYR A 57 10.53 -12.75 11.98
N LEU A 58 10.80 -13.23 13.21
CA LEU A 58 10.74 -14.67 13.50
C LEU A 58 9.31 -15.22 13.39
N LEU A 59 8.33 -14.50 13.93
CA LEU A 59 6.91 -14.85 13.78
C LEU A 59 6.51 -14.85 12.30
N ALA A 60 6.96 -13.85 11.53
CA ALA A 60 6.74 -13.77 10.09
C ALA A 60 7.31 -14.96 9.34
N ALA A 61 8.52 -15.41 9.69
CA ALA A 61 9.13 -16.60 9.12
C ALA A 61 8.31 -17.86 9.43
N ALA A 62 7.88 -18.03 10.68
CA ALA A 62 7.08 -19.18 11.11
C ALA A 62 5.70 -19.23 10.41
N VAL A 63 4.99 -18.10 10.36
CA VAL A 63 3.67 -17.99 9.70
C VAL A 63 3.80 -18.24 8.20
N SER A 64 4.83 -17.70 7.55
CA SER A 64 5.07 -17.88 6.12
C SER A 64 5.46 -19.32 5.78
N ALA A 65 6.32 -19.95 6.57
CA ALA A 65 6.65 -21.37 6.42
C ALA A 65 5.41 -22.27 6.60
N CYS A 66 4.58 -22.00 7.61
CA CYS A 66 3.31 -22.72 7.82
C CYS A 66 2.35 -22.55 6.64
N CYS A 67 2.24 -21.35 6.06
CA CYS A 67 1.46 -21.10 4.86
C CYS A 67 2.02 -21.83 3.62
N ALA A 68 3.35 -21.92 3.50
CA ALA A 68 4.02 -22.64 2.41
C ALA A 68 3.78 -24.15 2.48
N LEU A 69 3.82 -24.73 3.68
CA LEU A 69 3.55 -26.15 3.96
C LEU A 69 2.07 -26.51 3.74
N ARG A 70 1.15 -25.57 3.97
CA ARG A 70 -0.30 -25.78 3.85
C ARG A 70 -0.90 -25.17 2.58
N SER A 71 -0.09 -24.89 1.56
CA SER A 71 -0.45 -24.10 0.38
C SER A 71 -1.59 -24.69 -0.46
N GLY A 72 -1.84 -25.99 -0.35
CA GLY A 72 -2.98 -26.67 -0.99
C GLY A 72 -4.34 -26.31 -0.37
N THR A 73 -4.38 -25.58 0.74
CA THR A 73 -5.63 -25.22 1.42
C THR A 73 -6.07 -23.79 1.12
N SER A 74 -7.39 -23.58 0.99
CA SER A 74 -7.97 -22.23 0.87
C SER A 74 -7.74 -21.37 2.11
N ARG A 75 -7.58 -22.00 3.29
CA ARG A 75 -7.24 -21.35 4.56
C ARG A 75 -5.84 -20.75 4.52
N ALA A 76 -4.82 -21.50 4.08
CA ALA A 76 -3.45 -20.98 3.99
C ALA A 76 -3.35 -19.72 3.11
N ARG A 77 -4.03 -19.72 1.96
CA ARG A 77 -4.08 -18.53 1.10
C ARG A 77 -4.73 -17.33 1.80
N ARG A 78 -5.82 -17.53 2.54
CA ARG A 78 -6.47 -16.43 3.30
C ARG A 78 -5.58 -15.93 4.44
N THR A 79 -4.96 -16.84 5.19
CA THR A 79 -4.04 -16.49 6.28
C THR A 79 -2.85 -15.68 5.75
N ALA A 80 -2.23 -16.09 4.64
CA ALA A 80 -1.14 -15.33 4.02
C ALA A 80 -1.57 -13.92 3.59
N ILE A 81 -2.77 -13.77 3.01
CA ILE A 81 -3.30 -12.45 2.64
C ILE A 81 -3.49 -11.56 3.87
N VAL A 82 -4.15 -12.05 4.92
CA VAL A 82 -4.41 -11.27 6.14
C VAL A 82 -3.11 -10.95 6.84
N PHE A 83 -2.20 -11.91 6.93
CA PHE A 83 -0.87 -11.75 7.51
C PHE A 83 -0.11 -10.62 6.83
N HIS A 84 0.11 -10.66 5.52
CA HIS A 84 0.85 -9.59 4.83
C HIS A 84 0.13 -8.24 4.91
N LEU A 85 -1.21 -8.22 4.91
CA LEU A 85 -1.99 -6.98 5.03
C LEU A 85 -1.76 -6.29 6.37
N VAL A 86 -1.71 -7.05 7.46
CA VAL A 86 -1.43 -6.53 8.82
C VAL A 86 0.06 -6.28 9.02
N PHE A 87 0.92 -7.12 8.43
CA PHE A 87 2.36 -7.04 8.63
C PHE A 87 3.00 -5.85 7.92
N ILE A 88 2.52 -5.44 6.74
CA ILE A 88 3.03 -4.26 6.01
C ILE A 88 3.14 -3.00 6.90
N PRO A 89 2.08 -2.52 7.58
CA PRO A 89 2.20 -1.33 8.44
C PRO A 89 3.09 -1.58 9.67
N VAL A 90 3.17 -2.81 10.17
CA VAL A 90 4.05 -3.17 11.29
C VAL A 90 5.53 -3.17 10.87
N GLN A 91 5.84 -3.59 9.64
CA GLN A 91 7.20 -3.57 9.08
C GLN A 91 7.77 -2.15 8.97
N PHE A 92 6.91 -1.13 8.82
CA PHE A 92 7.33 0.28 8.91
C PHE A 92 7.90 0.60 10.30
N LEU A 93 7.22 0.20 11.37
CA LEU A 93 7.70 0.43 12.74
C LEU A 93 9.06 -0.24 12.98
N PHE A 94 9.30 -1.38 12.35
CA PHE A 94 10.58 -2.10 12.45
C PHE A 94 11.68 -1.53 11.55
N SER A 95 11.40 -0.56 10.69
CA SER A 95 12.40 0.04 9.79
C SER A 95 13.27 1.12 10.42
N PHE A 96 12.92 1.61 11.62
CA PHE A 96 13.72 2.62 12.32
C PHE A 96 15.17 2.20 12.62
N PRO A 97 15.47 0.93 12.99
CA PRO A 97 16.85 0.47 13.18
C PRO A 97 17.63 0.20 11.89
N GLY A 98 16.98 0.19 10.70
CA GLY A 98 17.67 -0.08 9.44
C GLY A 98 16.77 -0.24 8.22
N PRO A 99 17.32 -0.18 7.00
CA PRO A 99 16.54 -0.12 5.77
C PRO A 99 15.94 -1.45 5.32
N LEU A 100 16.42 -2.59 5.83
CA LEU A 100 15.98 -3.93 5.41
C LEU A 100 14.46 -4.16 5.56
N PRO A 101 13.82 -3.77 6.67
CA PRO A 101 12.37 -3.83 6.81
C PRO A 101 11.56 -3.03 5.78
N LEU A 102 12.12 -1.96 5.18
CA LEU A 102 11.48 -1.26 4.05
C LEU A 102 11.39 -2.18 2.82
N ALA A 103 12.46 -2.92 2.53
CA ALA A 103 12.45 -3.93 1.46
C ALA A 103 11.42 -5.03 1.73
N GLY A 104 11.22 -5.37 3.01
CA GLY A 104 10.18 -6.29 3.45
C GLY A 104 8.76 -5.82 3.15
N MET A 105 8.47 -4.52 3.27
CA MET A 105 7.16 -3.96 2.90
C MET A 105 6.91 -4.07 1.39
N ALA A 106 7.91 -3.71 0.57
CA ALA A 106 7.82 -3.86 -0.88
C ALA A 106 7.62 -5.33 -1.27
N PHE A 107 8.32 -6.25 -0.61
CA PHE A 107 8.19 -7.68 -0.86
C PHE A 107 6.80 -8.21 -0.47
N SER A 108 6.29 -7.85 0.71
CA SER A 108 4.92 -8.16 1.16
C SER A 108 3.85 -7.62 0.19
N ALA A 109 4.03 -6.39 -0.30
CA ALA A 109 3.10 -5.79 -1.26
C ALA A 109 3.09 -6.52 -2.61
N VAL A 110 4.27 -6.92 -3.11
CA VAL A 110 4.41 -7.73 -4.34
C VAL A 110 3.74 -9.09 -4.17
N ILE A 111 3.93 -9.75 -3.03
CA ILE A 111 3.24 -11.01 -2.70
C ILE A 111 1.72 -10.82 -2.73
N LEU A 112 1.21 -9.75 -2.09
CA LEU A 112 -0.22 -9.43 -2.12
C LEU A 112 -0.74 -9.24 -3.56
N GLY A 113 0.03 -8.55 -4.40
CA GLY A 113 -0.27 -8.37 -5.83
C GLY A 113 -0.36 -9.70 -6.58
N PHE A 114 0.56 -10.63 -6.32
CA PHE A 114 0.54 -11.98 -6.92
C PHE A 114 -0.58 -12.85 -6.40
N LEU A 115 -0.93 -12.73 -5.11
CA LEU A 115 -2.01 -13.50 -4.50
C LEU A 115 -3.38 -13.06 -4.99
N ARG A 116 -3.51 -11.89 -5.62
CA ARG A 116 -4.77 -11.34 -6.16
C ARG A 116 -5.94 -11.53 -5.20
N PRO A 117 -5.87 -10.95 -3.99
CA PRO A 117 -6.93 -11.08 -3.01
C PRO A 117 -8.26 -10.57 -3.57
N THR A 118 -9.29 -11.40 -3.48
CA THR A 118 -10.65 -11.08 -3.89
C THR A 118 -11.48 -10.93 -2.61
N PHE A 119 -11.67 -9.68 -2.16
CA PHE A 119 -12.51 -9.42 -1.01
C PHE A 119 -13.99 -9.32 -1.42
N PRO A 120 -14.92 -9.78 -0.57
CA PRO A 120 -16.34 -9.46 -0.72
C PRO A 120 -16.51 -7.94 -0.77
N ARG A 121 -17.41 -7.45 -1.64
CA ARG A 121 -17.68 -6.01 -1.72
C ARG A 121 -18.09 -5.50 -0.33
N LEU A 122 -17.37 -4.50 0.19
CA LEU A 122 -17.73 -3.84 1.44
C LEU A 122 -19.15 -3.30 1.33
N SER A 123 -19.93 -3.43 2.41
CA SER A 123 -21.24 -2.80 2.49
C SER A 123 -21.10 -1.28 2.28
N PRO A 124 -22.12 -0.60 1.70
CA PRO A 124 -22.03 0.83 1.39
C PRO A 124 -21.60 1.70 2.57
N GLY A 125 -22.06 1.37 3.80
CA GLY A 125 -21.68 2.06 5.03
C GLY A 125 -20.20 1.89 5.40
N LYS A 126 -19.69 0.65 5.39
CA LYS A 126 -18.26 0.38 5.67
C LYS A 126 -17.36 1.06 4.64
N ARG A 127 -17.75 1.04 3.36
CA ARG A 127 -17.01 1.75 2.31
C ARG A 127 -16.94 3.26 2.57
N LYS A 128 -18.04 3.90 2.97
CA LYS A 128 -18.04 5.34 3.31
C LYS A 128 -17.11 5.63 4.49
N LEU A 129 -17.13 4.80 5.53
CA LEU A 129 -16.24 4.94 6.69
C LEU A 129 -14.77 4.87 6.30
N TRP A 130 -14.37 3.84 5.55
CA TRP A 130 -12.97 3.68 5.11
C TRP A 130 -12.50 4.82 4.20
N VAL A 131 -13.38 5.31 3.33
CA VAL A 131 -13.07 6.50 2.51
C VAL A 131 -12.93 7.74 3.36
N MET A 132 -13.83 7.96 4.34
CA MET A 132 -13.75 9.09 5.27
C MET A 132 -12.45 9.05 6.09
N LEU A 133 -12.09 7.88 6.64
CA LEU A 133 -10.83 7.70 7.36
C LEU A 133 -9.62 7.96 6.46
N HIS A 134 -9.61 7.41 5.25
CA HIS A 134 -8.50 7.61 4.32
C HIS A 134 -8.33 9.08 3.90
N VAL A 135 -9.44 9.78 3.62
CA VAL A 135 -9.42 11.21 3.29
C VAL A 135 -8.99 12.02 4.50
N GLY A 136 -9.54 11.76 5.69
CA GLY A 136 -9.16 12.44 6.92
C GLY A 136 -7.68 12.31 7.22
N LEU A 137 -7.14 11.09 7.17
CA LEU A 137 -5.70 10.84 7.33
C LEU A 137 -4.85 11.52 6.26
N SER A 138 -5.33 11.56 5.00
CA SER A 138 -4.62 12.25 3.92
C SER A 138 -4.57 13.77 4.12
N VAL A 139 -5.65 14.37 4.61
CA VAL A 139 -5.72 15.80 4.92
C VAL A 139 -4.88 16.13 6.15
N SER A 140 -4.96 15.32 7.20
CA SER A 140 -4.09 15.45 8.38
C SER A 140 -2.62 15.38 7.98
N TRP A 141 -2.26 14.45 7.08
CA TRP A 141 -0.90 14.32 6.55
C TRP A 141 -0.40 15.60 5.87
N LEU A 142 -1.23 16.21 5.03
CA LEU A 142 -0.90 17.48 4.39
C LEU A 142 -0.73 18.61 5.42
N GLY A 143 -1.58 18.66 6.45
CA GLY A 143 -1.46 19.63 7.54
C GLY A 143 -0.18 19.47 8.36
N ILE A 144 0.20 18.23 8.68
CA ILE A 144 1.46 17.92 9.38
C ILE A 144 2.66 18.37 8.55
N ALA A 145 2.67 18.08 7.24
CA ALA A 145 3.75 18.52 6.35
C ALA A 145 3.92 20.05 6.35
N VAL A 146 2.82 20.81 6.34
CA VAL A 146 2.87 22.27 6.45
C VAL A 146 3.40 22.72 7.82
N ALA A 147 2.97 22.07 8.92
CA ALA A 147 3.49 22.38 10.25
C ALA A 147 5.01 22.13 10.36
N MET A 148 5.50 21.02 9.80
CA MET A 148 6.93 20.68 9.77
C MET A 148 7.74 21.67 8.90
N VAL A 149 7.17 22.19 7.81
CA VAL A 149 7.77 23.29 7.04
C VAL A 149 7.92 24.54 7.90
N VAL A 150 6.89 24.92 8.66
CA VAL A 150 6.95 26.09 9.54
C VAL A 150 8.02 25.90 10.62
N LEU A 151 8.03 24.75 11.31
CA LEU A 151 9.01 24.47 12.37
C LEU A 151 10.45 24.43 11.83
N SER A 152 10.69 23.76 10.70
CA SER A 152 12.02 23.70 10.09
C SER A 152 12.51 25.06 9.59
N THR A 153 11.62 25.89 9.06
CA THR A 153 11.93 27.26 8.64
C THR A 153 12.27 28.12 9.86
N VAL A 154 11.43 28.11 10.89
CA VAL A 154 11.66 28.88 12.13
C VAL A 154 12.97 28.44 12.79
N GLY A 155 13.20 27.14 12.91
CA GLY A 155 14.44 26.59 13.48
C GLY A 155 15.69 27.04 12.71
N TYR A 156 15.60 27.15 11.38
CA TYR A 156 16.74 27.57 10.57
C TYR A 156 16.96 29.10 10.56
N THR A 157 15.89 29.90 10.51
CA THR A 157 16.00 31.36 10.28
C THR A 157 16.01 32.19 11.55
N THR A 158 15.68 31.62 12.71
CA THR A 158 15.57 32.42 13.95
C THR A 158 16.92 32.73 14.59
N GLU A 159 17.07 33.96 15.06
CA GLU A 159 18.20 34.40 15.87
C GLU A 159 18.08 33.95 17.34
N SER A 160 16.86 33.68 17.81
CA SER A 160 16.60 33.23 19.19
C SER A 160 16.98 31.76 19.38
N ALA A 161 18.00 31.51 20.20
CA ALA A 161 18.45 30.15 20.51
C ALA A 161 17.34 29.28 21.14
N ILE A 162 16.49 29.88 21.99
CA ILE A 162 15.35 29.19 22.62
C ILE A 162 14.37 28.74 21.55
N LEU A 163 13.97 29.65 20.66
CA LEU A 163 12.99 29.34 19.62
C LEU A 163 13.54 28.32 18.60
N ARG A 164 14.85 28.37 18.33
CA ARG A 164 15.55 27.40 17.48
C ARG A 164 15.46 25.99 18.05
N HIS A 165 15.91 25.81 19.29
CA HIS A 165 15.94 24.50 19.94
C HIS A 165 14.51 23.95 20.12
N SER A 166 13.57 24.78 20.58
CA SER A 166 12.16 24.40 20.69
C SER A 166 11.55 23.96 19.36
N SER A 167 11.95 24.56 18.24
CA SER A 167 11.43 24.18 16.92
C SER A 167 11.86 22.76 16.54
N TYR A 168 13.14 22.40 16.73
CA TYR A 168 13.63 21.05 16.43
C TYR A 168 13.13 19.99 17.42
N GLU A 169 12.99 20.33 18.70
CA GLU A 169 12.35 19.48 19.71
C GLU A 169 10.89 19.18 19.36
N LEU A 170 10.12 20.21 18.97
CA LEU A 170 8.73 20.00 18.55
C LEU A 170 8.64 19.14 17.28
N MET A 171 9.55 19.33 16.31
CA MET A 171 9.63 18.43 15.15
C MET A 171 9.85 16.98 15.59
N HIS A 172 10.74 16.75 16.55
CA HIS A 172 10.98 15.41 17.09
C HIS A 172 9.73 14.80 17.76
N VAL A 173 8.98 15.59 18.53
CA VAL A 173 7.72 15.17 19.13
C VAL A 173 6.66 14.85 18.06
N PHE A 174 6.55 15.69 17.04
CA PHE A 174 5.62 15.46 15.92
C PHE A 174 5.93 14.15 15.18
N ASP A 175 7.22 13.87 14.94
CA ASP A 175 7.68 12.64 14.33
C ASP A 175 7.18 11.42 15.11
N LEU A 176 7.41 11.42 16.43
CA LEU A 176 7.08 10.29 17.30
C LEU A 176 5.57 10.07 17.45
N PHE A 177 4.82 11.13 17.72
CA PHE A 177 3.42 11.00 18.14
C PHE A 177 2.40 11.16 17.03
N ILE A 178 2.74 11.82 15.92
CA ILE A 178 1.78 12.14 14.88
C ILE A 178 2.18 11.51 13.55
N VAL A 179 3.41 11.72 13.09
CA VAL A 179 3.90 11.24 11.79
C VAL A 179 3.90 9.70 11.77
N ILE A 180 4.51 9.05 12.76
CA ILE A 180 4.58 7.58 12.81
C ILE A 180 3.19 6.91 12.85
N PRO A 181 2.27 7.28 13.76
CA PRO A 181 0.95 6.65 13.79
C PRO A 181 0.11 6.94 12.53
N THR A 182 0.19 8.18 12.02
CA THR A 182 -0.57 8.58 10.82
C THR A 182 -0.08 7.84 9.58
N MET A 183 1.23 7.58 9.47
CA MET A 183 1.79 6.72 8.42
C MET A 183 1.21 5.32 8.43
N MET A 184 1.23 4.66 9.59
CA MET A 184 0.71 3.32 9.76
C MET A 184 -0.76 3.24 9.36
N LEU A 185 -1.56 4.21 9.80
CA LEU A 185 -2.98 4.32 9.47
C LEU A 185 -3.22 4.64 7.99
N SER A 186 -2.39 5.48 7.36
CA SER A 186 -2.50 5.84 5.94
C SER A 186 -2.22 4.64 5.04
N ILE A 187 -1.16 3.87 5.34
CA ILE A 187 -0.82 2.63 4.64
C ILE A 187 -1.95 1.61 4.81
N LEU A 188 -2.43 1.42 6.05
CA LEU A 188 -3.52 0.48 6.34
C LEU A 188 -4.82 0.85 5.61
N THR A 189 -5.26 2.11 5.71
CA THR A 189 -6.49 2.58 5.06
C THR A 189 -6.37 2.55 3.54
N GLY A 190 -5.22 2.93 2.98
CA GLY A 190 -4.94 2.84 1.55
C GLY A 190 -5.03 1.41 1.04
N LEU A 191 -4.46 0.45 1.79
CA LEU A 191 -4.52 -0.97 1.46
C LEU A 191 -5.96 -1.50 1.52
N VAL A 192 -6.71 -1.17 2.56
CA VAL A 192 -8.11 -1.59 2.72
C VAL A 192 -9.01 -1.00 1.62
N VAL A 193 -8.85 0.28 1.30
CA VAL A 193 -9.63 0.95 0.24
C VAL A 193 -9.30 0.35 -1.13
N SER A 194 -8.02 0.07 -1.40
CA SER A 194 -7.60 -0.53 -2.67
C SER A 194 -8.09 -1.97 -2.85
N LEU A 195 -8.25 -2.71 -1.76
CA LEU A 195 -8.65 -4.12 -1.75
C LEU A 195 -10.18 -4.30 -1.67
N GLY A 196 -10.89 -3.41 -0.98
CA GLY A 196 -12.35 -3.45 -0.80
C GLY A 196 -13.16 -2.68 -1.85
N GLY A 197 -12.50 -1.84 -2.66
CA GLY A 197 -13.15 -1.10 -3.74
C GLY A 197 -13.43 -1.94 -5.00
N LYS A 198 -14.40 -1.52 -5.82
CA LYS A 198 -14.70 -2.10 -7.16
C LYS A 198 -13.51 -2.02 -8.15
N TRP A 199 -12.42 -1.38 -7.74
CA TRP A 199 -11.36 -0.87 -8.58
C TRP A 199 -10.18 -1.84 -8.68
N GLY A 200 -9.90 -2.66 -7.66
CA GLY A 200 -8.83 -3.66 -7.64
C GLY A 200 -7.42 -3.05 -7.72
N LEU A 201 -6.49 -3.57 -6.90
CA LEU A 201 -5.11 -3.08 -6.74
C LEU A 201 -4.32 -2.90 -8.07
N VAL A 202 -4.68 -3.64 -9.12
CA VAL A 202 -3.89 -3.76 -10.37
C VAL A 202 -4.58 -3.09 -11.57
N LYS A 203 -5.79 -2.54 -11.41
CA LYS A 203 -6.59 -2.08 -12.55
C LYS A 203 -6.38 -0.61 -12.91
N HIS A 204 -5.73 0.18 -12.04
CA HIS A 204 -5.51 1.62 -12.24
C HIS A 204 -4.06 1.96 -11.87
N TRP A 205 -3.29 2.49 -12.82
CA TRP A 205 -1.86 2.84 -12.64
C TRP A 205 -1.69 3.83 -11.49
N TRP A 206 -2.70 4.68 -11.30
CA TRP A 206 -2.75 5.65 -10.21
C TRP A 206 -2.77 5.03 -8.81
N VAL A 207 -3.38 3.85 -8.64
CA VAL A 207 -3.40 3.16 -7.33
C VAL A 207 -2.05 2.55 -7.01
N LEU A 208 -1.37 1.97 -8.01
CA LEU A 208 -0.03 1.45 -7.85
C LEU A 208 0.97 2.58 -7.57
N LEU A 209 0.87 3.71 -8.28
CA LEU A 209 1.70 4.89 -8.02
C LEU A 209 1.51 5.40 -6.59
N LYS A 210 0.26 5.50 -6.10
CA LYS A 210 -0.02 5.89 -4.71
C LYS A 210 0.54 4.91 -3.69
N LEU A 211 0.53 3.61 -3.99
CA LEU A 211 1.14 2.59 -3.14
C LEU A 211 2.67 2.73 -3.11
N VAL A 212 3.31 2.95 -4.26
CA VAL A 212 4.75 3.18 -4.33
C VAL A 212 5.14 4.44 -3.57
N ILE A 213 4.42 5.54 -3.75
CA ILE A 213 4.63 6.78 -2.98
C ILE A 213 4.48 6.48 -1.48
N ALA A 214 3.40 5.81 -1.06
CA ALA A 214 3.20 5.44 0.34
C ALA A 214 4.30 4.54 0.93
N LEU A 215 5.03 3.79 0.10
CA LEU A 215 6.18 2.97 0.51
C LEU A 215 7.50 3.78 0.52
N CYS A 216 7.65 4.78 -0.34
CA CYS A 216 8.83 5.64 -0.40
C CYS A 216 8.88 6.68 0.72
N ILE A 217 7.73 7.20 1.18
CA ILE A 217 7.72 8.23 2.23
C ILE A 217 8.32 7.72 3.56
N PRO A 218 8.03 6.48 4.03
CA PRO A 218 8.76 5.85 5.12
C PRO A 218 10.28 5.97 5.07
N ALA A 219 10.88 5.78 3.89
CA ALA A 219 12.33 5.85 3.73
C ALA A 219 12.84 7.29 3.92
N ALA A 220 12.10 8.27 3.39
CA ALA A 220 12.40 9.68 3.58
C ALA A 220 12.28 10.10 5.05
N ALA A 221 11.24 9.62 5.75
CA ALA A 221 10.99 9.93 7.16
C ALA A 221 12.11 9.42 8.08
N ILE A 222 12.75 8.29 7.77
CA ILE A 222 13.90 7.80 8.55
C ILE A 222 15.08 8.75 8.43
N VAL A 223 15.39 9.20 7.21
CA VAL A 223 16.51 10.12 6.95
C VAL A 223 16.24 11.48 7.60
N GLU A 224 15.02 11.99 7.46
CA GLU A 224 14.59 13.22 8.11
C GLU A 224 14.71 13.13 9.63
N SER A 225 14.22 12.06 10.25
CA SER A 225 14.22 11.90 11.70
C SER A 225 15.64 11.87 12.28
N GLN A 226 16.64 11.39 11.52
CA GLN A 226 18.04 11.48 11.92
C GLN A 226 18.54 12.92 11.96
N TRP A 227 18.23 13.73 10.94
CA TRP A 227 18.61 15.15 10.93
C TRP A 227 17.88 15.96 12.00
N VAL A 228 16.61 15.66 12.26
CA VAL A 228 15.83 16.31 13.31
C VAL A 228 16.44 16.03 14.68
N ARG A 229 16.78 14.76 14.98
CA ARG A 229 17.45 14.39 16.24
C ARG A 229 18.81 15.04 16.40
N GLU A 230 19.64 14.99 15.35
CA GLU A 230 20.96 15.63 15.35
C GLU A 230 20.84 17.13 15.64
N LEU A 231 19.90 17.81 15.01
CA LEU A 231 19.68 19.24 15.22
C LEU A 231 19.10 19.55 16.59
N ALA A 232 18.18 18.73 17.12
CA ALA A 232 17.66 18.88 18.48
C ALA A 232 18.78 18.79 19.52
N GLU A 233 19.66 17.78 19.41
CA GLU A 233 20.81 17.59 20.30
C GLU A 233 21.84 18.72 20.16
N ARG A 234 22.20 19.09 18.93
CA ARG A 234 23.21 20.15 18.69
C ARG A 234 22.75 21.53 19.13
N THR A 235 21.47 21.84 18.98
CA THR A 235 20.91 23.15 19.36
C THR A 235 20.60 23.27 20.84
N ALA A 236 20.82 22.21 21.63
CA ALA A 236 20.82 22.31 23.09
C ALA A 236 21.93 23.24 23.60
N ASP A 237 23.03 23.37 22.83
CA ASP A 237 24.00 24.46 23.02
C ASP A 237 23.50 25.72 22.28
N PRO A 238 23.17 26.82 23.01
CA PRO A 238 22.69 28.06 22.41
C PRO A 238 23.65 28.71 21.40
N ALA A 239 24.95 28.45 21.52
CA ALA A 239 25.97 28.99 20.62
C ALA A 239 25.98 28.28 19.26
N THR A 240 25.39 27.09 19.17
CA THR A 240 25.44 26.25 17.97
C THR A 240 24.42 26.72 16.93
N GLN A 241 24.91 26.94 15.72
CA GLN A 241 24.10 27.25 14.55
C GLN A 241 23.71 25.97 13.80
N PRO A 242 22.51 25.91 13.21
CA PRO A 242 22.00 24.70 12.57
C PRO A 242 22.75 24.33 11.28
N GLY A 243 23.47 25.29 10.66
CA GLY A 243 24.39 25.05 9.55
C GLY A 243 23.74 24.38 8.33
N GLY A 244 24.55 23.63 7.56
CA GLY A 244 24.10 22.95 6.35
C GLY A 244 23.02 21.89 6.58
N THR A 245 23.02 21.22 7.74
CA THR A 245 22.00 20.22 8.10
C THR A 245 20.63 20.88 8.25
N GLY A 246 20.54 22.02 8.93
CA GLY A 246 19.29 22.77 9.07
C GLY A 246 18.73 23.27 7.73
N LEU A 247 19.59 23.77 6.85
CA LEU A 247 19.20 24.18 5.50
C LEU A 247 18.67 23.00 4.68
N THR A 248 19.36 21.86 4.74
CA THR A 248 18.96 20.63 4.05
C THR A 248 17.61 20.14 4.54
N LEU A 249 17.40 20.12 5.86
CA LEU A 249 16.12 19.74 6.47
C LEU A 249 14.99 20.67 6.03
N MET A 250 15.19 21.99 6.06
CA MET A 250 14.21 22.98 5.61
C MET A 250 13.82 22.79 4.14
N ILE A 251 14.81 22.65 3.24
CA ILE A 251 14.55 22.40 1.81
C ILE A 251 13.81 21.08 1.63
N CYS A 252 14.20 20.03 2.35
CA CYS A 252 13.54 18.74 2.30
C CYS A 252 12.05 18.85 2.67
N MET A 253 11.73 19.58 3.73
CA MET A 253 10.34 19.76 4.19
C MET A 253 9.50 20.53 3.17
N ILE A 254 10.07 21.59 2.59
CA ILE A 254 9.39 22.39 1.56
C ILE A 254 9.10 21.53 0.32
N VAL A 255 10.09 20.78 -0.16
CA VAL A 255 9.93 19.88 -1.30
C VAL A 255 8.89 18.80 -0.99
N PHE A 256 8.92 18.23 0.21
CA PHE A 256 7.97 17.21 0.63
C PHE A 256 6.52 17.73 0.64
N ALA A 257 6.29 18.90 1.26
CA ALA A 257 4.98 19.55 1.26
C ALA A 257 4.51 19.88 -0.18
N ALA A 258 5.40 20.38 -1.04
CA ALA A 258 5.09 20.67 -2.44
C ALA A 258 4.69 19.41 -3.23
N VAL A 259 5.37 18.29 -3.00
CA VAL A 259 5.01 16.99 -3.61
C VAL A 259 3.63 16.53 -3.15
N LEU A 260 3.29 16.66 -1.86
CA LEU A 260 1.96 16.30 -1.34
C LEU A 260 0.85 17.19 -1.89
N TRP A 261 1.09 18.49 -2.00
CA TRP A 261 0.17 19.42 -2.66
C TRP A 261 -0.03 19.08 -4.13
N THR A 262 1.05 18.77 -4.85
CA THR A 262 0.99 18.34 -6.24
C THR A 262 0.20 17.04 -6.39
N ALA A 263 0.43 16.06 -5.51
CA ALA A 263 -0.32 14.80 -5.50
C ALA A 263 -1.82 15.04 -5.23
N THR A 264 -2.14 15.96 -4.33
CA THR A 264 -3.53 16.35 -4.00
C THR A 264 -4.20 17.03 -5.20
N TYR A 265 -3.53 18.01 -5.80
CA TYR A 265 -3.96 18.69 -7.03
C TYR A 265 -4.23 17.69 -8.16
N LEU A 266 -3.25 16.82 -8.46
CA LEU A 266 -3.41 15.80 -9.50
C LEU A 266 -4.56 14.83 -9.19
N SER A 267 -4.79 14.51 -7.92
CA SER A 267 -5.88 13.62 -7.51
C SER A 267 -7.27 14.24 -7.66
N VAL A 268 -7.39 15.57 -7.65
CA VAL A 268 -8.67 16.30 -7.84
C VAL A 268 -8.88 16.62 -9.32
N PHE A 269 -7.87 17.17 -9.99
CA PHE A 269 -8.01 17.75 -11.33
C PHE A 269 -7.71 16.79 -12.48
N LYS A 270 -7.07 15.63 -12.24
CA LYS A 270 -6.71 14.69 -13.30
C LYS A 270 -7.31 13.29 -13.08
N PRO A 271 -8.46 12.96 -13.70
CA PRO A 271 -9.03 11.62 -13.63
C PRO A 271 -8.28 10.69 -14.61
N GLY A 272 -7.17 10.11 -14.19
CA GLY A 272 -6.31 9.28 -15.05
C GLY A 272 -6.73 7.80 -15.16
N GLY A 273 -7.27 7.42 -16.34
CA GLY A 273 -7.10 6.18 -17.12
C GLY A 273 -7.03 4.78 -16.45
N LYS A 274 -7.81 3.83 -16.99
CA LYS A 274 -7.74 2.38 -16.67
C LYS A 274 -6.43 1.77 -17.21
N THR A 275 -5.79 0.87 -16.47
CA THR A 275 -4.63 0.08 -16.94
C THR A 275 -4.98 -0.80 -18.15
N ARG A 276 -3.97 -1.09 -18.98
CA ARG A 276 -4.01 -2.05 -20.10
C ARG A 276 -4.45 -3.47 -19.69
N TRP A 277 -4.30 -3.83 -18.41
CA TRP A 277 -4.76 -5.11 -17.85
C TRP A 277 -6.21 -5.10 -17.36
N GLY A 278 -6.87 -3.94 -17.36
CA GLY A 278 -8.29 -3.77 -17.03
C GLY A 278 -9.22 -3.74 -18.24
N THR A 279 -8.68 -3.64 -19.46
CA THR A 279 -9.41 -3.83 -20.71
C THR A 279 -9.66 -5.32 -20.87
N LYS A 280 -10.86 -5.77 -20.49
CA LYS A 280 -11.33 -7.06 -21.03
C LYS A 280 -11.34 -6.91 -22.56
N PRO A 281 -10.82 -7.87 -23.34
CA PRO A 281 -11.11 -7.91 -24.76
C PRO A 281 -12.63 -7.83 -24.93
N PRO A 282 -13.14 -7.13 -25.96
CA PRO A 282 -14.56 -7.13 -26.25
C PRO A 282 -15.01 -8.58 -26.27
N VAL A 283 -16.00 -8.94 -25.44
CA VAL A 283 -16.69 -10.20 -25.63
C VAL A 283 -17.35 -10.06 -26.98
N THR A 284 -16.73 -10.62 -28.01
CA THR A 284 -17.35 -10.81 -29.31
C THR A 284 -18.57 -11.67 -29.01
N ARG A 285 -19.75 -11.04 -28.88
CA ARG A 285 -21.01 -11.76 -29.02
C ARG A 285 -20.95 -12.30 -30.45
N VAL A 286 -20.51 -13.55 -30.59
CA VAL A 286 -20.84 -14.33 -31.77
C VAL A 286 -22.35 -14.34 -31.80
N ARG A 287 -22.91 -13.50 -32.68
CA ARG A 287 -24.32 -13.50 -33.02
C ARG A 287 -24.52 -14.82 -33.75
N ALA A 288 -24.84 -15.87 -32.99
CA ALA A 288 -25.24 -17.14 -33.56
C ALA A 288 -26.44 -16.86 -34.48
N GLY A 289 -26.30 -17.26 -35.74
CA GLY A 289 -27.18 -16.87 -36.82
C GLY A 289 -28.63 -17.32 -36.61
N GLU A 290 -29.55 -16.37 -36.75
CA GLU A 290 -30.90 -16.64 -37.22
C GLU A 290 -30.94 -16.33 -38.72
N GLY A 291 -30.39 -17.27 -39.49
CA GLY A 291 -30.60 -17.36 -40.93
C GLY A 291 -31.17 -18.73 -41.22
N SER A 292 -32.50 -18.88 -41.13
CA SER A 292 -33.28 -19.91 -41.83
C SER A 292 -34.77 -19.80 -41.50
N GLN A 293 -35.46 -18.77 -41.99
CA GLN A 293 -36.89 -18.83 -42.34
C GLN A 293 -37.19 -17.74 -43.39
N ARG A 294 -36.78 -17.97 -44.65
CA ARG A 294 -37.27 -17.20 -45.80
C ARG A 294 -37.37 -18.09 -47.04
N SER A 295 -38.37 -18.96 -47.02
CA SER A 295 -39.00 -19.67 -48.16
C SER A 295 -40.15 -20.45 -47.50
N GLU A 296 -41.44 -20.33 -47.78
CA GLU A 296 -42.20 -20.01 -48.99
C GLU A 296 -43.56 -19.42 -48.56
N HIS A 297 -43.98 -18.30 -49.16
CA HIS A 297 -45.40 -18.02 -49.30
C HIS A 297 -45.62 -17.28 -50.63
N SER A 298 -45.76 -18.10 -51.67
CA SER A 298 -46.24 -17.68 -52.99
C SER A 298 -47.71 -18.10 -53.09
N VAL A 299 -48.56 -17.09 -53.28
CA VAL A 299 -50.00 -17.15 -53.56
C VAL A 299 -50.23 -17.74 -54.96
N PRO A 300 -51.37 -18.42 -55.22
CA PRO A 300 -52.42 -17.86 -56.10
C PRO A 300 -53.84 -18.14 -55.55
N GLY A 301 -54.78 -17.19 -55.49
CA GLY A 301 -55.68 -16.84 -56.62
C GLY A 301 -57.13 -17.30 -56.34
N PRO A 302 -58.20 -16.69 -56.93
CA PRO A 302 -59.42 -16.31 -56.21
C PRO A 302 -60.76 -16.93 -56.71
N SER A 303 -61.84 -16.83 -55.90
CA SER A 303 -63.28 -16.73 -56.30
C SER A 303 -64.20 -16.97 -55.07
N SER A 304 -64.87 -15.97 -54.51
CA SER A 304 -66.27 -15.54 -54.75
C SER A 304 -67.40 -16.53 -54.35
N THR A 305 -68.34 -16.01 -53.54
CA THR A 305 -69.81 -16.21 -53.57
C THR A 305 -70.48 -17.16 -52.55
N SER A 306 -71.23 -16.54 -51.63
CA SER A 306 -72.64 -16.75 -51.18
C SER A 306 -73.35 -18.13 -51.24
N THR A 307 -74.30 -18.30 -50.29
CA THR A 307 -75.34 -19.34 -50.07
C THR A 307 -74.89 -20.49 -49.17
N HIS A 308 -75.59 -20.92 -48.11
CA HIS A 308 -76.99 -20.82 -47.68
C HIS A 308 -77.07 -20.69 -46.14
#